data_AF-A0A1B8U6S6-F1
#
_entry.id   AF-A0A1B8U6S6-F1
#
_cell.length_a   1.000
_cell.length_b   1.000
_cell.length_c   1.000
_cell.angle_alpha   90.00
_cell.angle_beta   90.00
_cell.angle_gamma   90.00
#
_symmetry.space_group_name_H-M   'P 1'
#
loop_
_entity.id
_entity.type
_entity.pdbx_description
1 polymer ?
#
loop_
_entity_poly.entity_id
_entity_poly.type
_entity_poly.pdbx_seq_one_letter_code
_entity_poly.pdbx_strand_id
1 'polypeptide(L)'
;MGNYNKGIKSTFRSEKSCCTYLFFTQSKHGFRTTSRKNKIKNLFLKLRDSSKLDRFILLLKLMKLISKSNFESLSSFIYEKKYTAVEGKRMRDVLEFTMQNYTKDISLDDISEVAVLTKNAFCKYFKKRTNKNYFRFLNELK
;
A
#
# COMPACT_ATOMS: atom_id res chain seq x y z
N MET A 1 35.49 25.21 14.71
CA MET A 1 34.34 25.21 13.78
C MET A 1 34.16 23.79 13.25
N GLY A 2 33.00 23.17 13.51
CA GLY A 2 32.50 21.97 12.81
C GLY A 2 33.08 20.61 13.20
N ASN A 3 32.34 19.81 13.98
CA ASN A 3 31.85 18.48 13.56
C ASN A 3 31.10 17.74 14.69
N TYR A 4 30.06 18.37 15.24
CA TYR A 4 28.97 17.67 15.94
C TYR A 4 27.90 17.32 14.89
N ASN A 5 28.02 16.19 14.19
CA ASN A 5 26.90 15.60 13.42
C ASN A 5 27.23 14.21 12.83
N LYS A 6 27.70 13.27 13.65
CA LYS A 6 27.76 11.84 13.27
C LYS A 6 27.00 10.89 14.20
N GLY A 7 26.29 11.40 15.21
CA GLY A 7 25.68 10.57 16.27
C GLY A 7 24.18 10.30 16.21
N ILE A 8 23.41 10.80 15.24
CA ILE A 8 21.93 10.80 15.32
C ILE A 8 21.24 9.89 14.27
N LYS A 9 21.96 9.34 13.29
CA LYS A 9 21.33 8.53 12.21
C LYS A 9 21.31 7.01 12.43
N SER A 10 21.84 6.46 13.52
CA SER A 10 21.85 5.00 13.76
C SER A 10 20.88 4.49 14.84
N THR A 11 20.11 5.35 15.49
CA THR A 11 19.26 4.96 16.64
C THR A 11 17.79 4.66 16.30
N PHE A 12 17.35 4.84 15.06
CA PHE A 12 15.93 4.61 14.66
C PHE A 12 15.68 3.27 13.94
N ARG A 13 16.50 2.22 14.20
CA ARG A 13 16.39 0.93 13.51
C ARG A 13 15.83 -0.23 14.34
N SER A 14 15.42 -0.05 15.60
CA SER A 14 15.01 -1.18 16.46
C SER A 14 13.58 -1.18 17.04
N GLU A 15 12.70 -0.25 16.68
CA GLU A 15 11.32 -0.22 17.24
C GLU A 15 10.20 -0.50 16.23
N LYS A 16 10.47 -1.33 15.20
CA LYS A 16 9.38 -1.92 14.39
C LYS A 16 8.60 -3.04 15.11
N SER A 17 8.86 -3.24 16.40
CA SER A 17 8.19 -4.23 17.26
C SER A 17 6.99 -3.68 18.03
N CYS A 18 6.45 -2.51 17.64
CA CYS A 18 5.22 -2.04 18.25
C CYS A 18 4.01 -2.77 17.62
N CYS A 19 3.21 -3.41 18.47
CA CYS A 19 2.02 -4.20 18.07
C CYS A 19 1.03 -3.41 17.20
N THR A 20 1.05 -2.07 17.28
CA THR A 20 0.23 -1.17 16.47
C THR A 20 0.67 -1.16 15.00
N TYR A 21 1.99 -1.17 14.72
CA TYR A 21 2.51 -1.25 13.36
C TYR A 21 2.08 -2.55 12.68
N LEU A 22 2.21 -3.69 13.39
CA LEU A 22 1.76 -5.00 12.92
C LEU A 22 0.27 -4.98 12.56
N PHE A 23 -0.59 -4.44 13.44
CA PHE A 23 -2.01 -4.29 13.15
C PHE A 23 -2.26 -3.51 11.85
N PHE A 24 -1.64 -2.34 11.68
CA PHE A 24 -1.84 -1.53 10.48
C PHE A 24 -1.31 -2.20 9.21
N THR A 25 -0.19 -2.93 9.29
CA THR A 25 0.30 -3.70 8.14
C THR A 25 -0.65 -4.85 7.77
N GLN A 26 -1.24 -5.52 8.76
CA GLN A 26 -2.21 -6.59 8.54
C GLN A 26 -3.55 -6.05 8.03
N SER A 27 -3.95 -4.85 8.48
CA SER A 27 -5.21 -4.20 8.10
C SER A 27 -5.23 -3.65 6.68
N LYS A 28 -4.06 -3.43 6.05
CA LYS A 28 -3.94 -2.86 4.69
C LYS A 28 -4.84 -3.54 3.66
N HIS A 29 -5.04 -4.85 3.81
CA HIS A 29 -5.72 -5.68 2.82
C HIS A 29 -7.06 -6.23 3.30
N GLY A 30 -7.51 -5.79 4.47
CA GLY A 30 -8.62 -6.40 5.20
C GLY A 30 -8.26 -7.80 5.68
N PHE A 31 -8.63 -8.14 6.91
CA PHE A 31 -8.38 -9.46 7.46
C PHE A 31 -9.56 -9.92 8.31
N ARG A 32 -9.77 -11.23 8.32
CA ARG A 32 -10.69 -11.93 9.19
C ARG A 32 -9.89 -12.62 10.27
N THR A 33 -10.07 -12.22 11.52
CA THR A 33 -9.43 -12.92 12.62
C THR A 33 -10.02 -14.33 12.79
N THR A 34 -9.17 -15.36 12.79
CA THR A 34 -9.57 -16.76 13.00
C THR A 34 -9.46 -17.20 14.45
N SER A 35 -8.54 -16.61 15.24
CA SER A 35 -8.39 -16.95 16.67
C SER A 35 -8.87 -15.84 17.63
N ARG A 36 -9.26 -16.22 18.85
CA ARG A 36 -9.69 -15.25 19.91
C ARG A 36 -10.88 -14.35 19.54
N LYS A 37 -11.72 -14.78 18.58
CA LYS A 37 -12.93 -14.09 18.12
C LYS A 37 -13.82 -13.60 19.26
N ASN A 38 -14.10 -14.46 20.25
CA ASN A 38 -14.97 -14.10 21.39
C ASN A 38 -14.37 -12.97 22.24
N LYS A 39 -13.05 -12.99 22.50
CA LYS A 39 -12.37 -11.92 23.26
C LYS A 39 -12.38 -10.61 22.49
N ILE A 40 -12.14 -10.66 21.18
CA ILE A 40 -12.19 -9.49 20.28
C ILE A 40 -13.61 -8.92 20.25
N LYS A 41 -14.64 -9.76 20.04
CA LYS A 41 -16.06 -9.35 20.03
C LYS A 41 -16.44 -8.69 21.35
N ASN A 42 -16.08 -9.29 22.48
CA ASN A 42 -16.42 -8.74 23.80
C ASN A 42 -15.75 -7.38 24.05
N LEU A 43 -14.47 -7.22 23.69
CA LEU A 43 -13.79 -5.92 23.77
C LEU A 43 -14.39 -4.89 22.81
N PHE A 44 -14.77 -5.33 21.61
CA PHE A 44 -15.38 -4.46 20.61
C PHE A 44 -16.75 -3.94 21.07
N LEU A 45 -17.60 -4.81 21.65
CA LEU A 45 -18.88 -4.40 22.20
C LEU A 45 -18.71 -3.42 23.37
N LYS A 46 -17.69 -3.63 24.22
CA LYS A 46 -17.36 -2.71 25.32
C LYS A 46 -16.92 -1.32 24.85
N LEU A 47 -16.44 -1.14 23.62
CA LEU A 47 -16.08 0.18 23.09
C LEU A 47 -17.30 1.11 23.02
N ARG A 48 -18.47 0.57 22.63
CA ARG A 48 -19.70 1.34 22.46
C ARG A 48 -20.10 2.07 23.74
N ASP A 49 -19.99 1.37 24.87
CA ASP A 49 -20.52 1.82 26.16
C ASP A 49 -19.42 2.48 27.03
N SER A 50 -18.22 2.70 26.48
CA SER A 50 -17.06 3.25 27.21
C SER A 50 -16.94 4.77 27.13
N SER A 51 -16.39 5.37 28.20
CA SER A 51 -16.07 6.80 28.33
C SER A 51 -14.92 7.22 27.38
N LYS A 52 -14.69 8.53 27.18
CA LYS A 52 -13.72 9.06 26.19
C LYS A 52 -12.34 8.39 26.26
N LEU A 53 -11.68 8.44 27.43
CA LEU A 53 -10.34 7.85 27.60
C LEU A 53 -10.38 6.33 27.64
N ASP A 54 -11.40 5.74 28.27
CA ASP A 54 -11.54 4.28 28.33
C ASP A 54 -11.72 3.67 26.95
N ARG A 55 -12.43 4.36 26.05
CA ARG A 55 -12.62 3.97 24.67
C ARG A 55 -11.29 3.92 23.92
N PHE A 56 -10.44 4.92 24.14
CA PHE A 56 -9.11 4.95 23.53
C PHE A 56 -8.23 3.80 24.06
N ILE A 57 -8.25 3.55 25.36
CA ILE A 57 -7.50 2.44 25.98
C ILE A 57 -8.02 1.09 25.47
N LEU A 58 -9.34 0.91 25.35
CA LEU A 58 -9.97 -0.30 24.82
C LEU A 58 -9.60 -0.53 23.36
N LEU A 59 -9.51 0.54 22.54
CA LEU A 59 -9.07 0.46 21.16
C LEU A 59 -7.62 -0.04 21.07
N LEU A 60 -6.72 0.51 21.89
CA LEU A 60 -5.32 0.05 21.94
C LEU A 60 -5.21 -1.42 22.39
N LYS A 61 -6.02 -1.83 23.37
CA LYS A 61 -6.11 -3.24 23.80
C LYS A 61 -6.61 -4.15 22.67
N LEU A 62 -7.61 -3.70 21.92
CA LEU A 62 -8.16 -4.43 20.78
C LEU A 62 -7.10 -4.60 19.68
N MET A 63 -6.40 -3.52 19.31
CA MET A 63 -5.32 -3.55 18.32
C MET A 63 -4.21 -4.53 18.73
N LYS A 64 -3.78 -4.51 20.00
CA LYS A 64 -2.79 -5.44 20.55
C LYS A 64 -3.26 -6.90 20.52
N LEU A 65 -4.55 -7.14 20.78
CA LEU A 65 -5.12 -8.49 20.77
C LEU A 65 -5.19 -9.04 19.35
N ILE A 66 -5.56 -8.19 18.39
CA ILE A 66 -5.65 -8.52 16.97
C ILE A 66 -4.25 -8.76 16.39
N SER A 67 -3.27 -7.91 16.71
CA SER A 67 -1.91 -8.04 16.14
C SER A 67 -1.23 -9.37 16.46
N LYS A 68 -1.63 -10.02 17.57
CA LYS A 68 -1.12 -11.32 18.00
C LYS A 68 -1.97 -12.50 17.49
N SER A 69 -3.10 -12.24 16.83
CA SER A 69 -4.13 -13.25 16.54
C SER A 69 -3.87 -13.86 15.17
N ASN A 70 -4.35 -15.08 14.98
CA ASN A 70 -4.29 -15.71 13.66
C ASN A 70 -5.37 -15.06 12.82
N PHE A 71 -5.06 -14.76 11.56
CA PHE A 71 -5.97 -14.10 10.65
C PHE A 71 -5.86 -14.70 9.25
N GLU A 72 -6.93 -14.55 8.50
CA GLU A 72 -7.01 -14.83 7.07
C GLU A 72 -7.18 -13.50 6.35
N SER A 73 -6.42 -13.27 5.27
CA SER A 73 -6.62 -12.09 4.43
C SER A 73 -7.97 -12.17 3.72
N LEU A 74 -8.73 -11.07 3.73
CA LEU A 74 -10.02 -11.00 3.04
C LEU A 74 -9.87 -10.66 1.55
N SER A 75 -8.73 -10.07 1.16
CA SER A 75 -8.38 -9.93 -0.24
C SER A 75 -7.35 -10.99 -0.64
N SER A 76 -7.59 -11.63 -1.78
CA SER A 76 -6.64 -12.47 -2.47
C SER A 76 -5.53 -11.59 -3.04
N PHE A 77 -4.37 -11.57 -2.37
CA PHE A 77 -3.07 -11.18 -2.93
C PHE A 77 -3.14 -10.10 -4.04
N ILE A 78 -3.34 -8.83 -3.68
CA ILE A 78 -2.67 -7.79 -4.44
C ILE A 78 -1.23 -7.89 -3.97
N TYR A 79 -0.47 -8.75 -4.64
CA TYR A 79 0.97 -8.84 -4.57
C TYR A 79 1.52 -7.44 -4.24
N GLU A 80 2.02 -7.20 -3.02
CA GLU A 80 2.92 -6.08 -2.77
C GLU A 80 4.19 -6.42 -3.57
N LYS A 81 4.12 -6.26 -4.90
CA LYS A 81 5.27 -6.37 -5.76
C LYS A 81 6.19 -5.27 -5.30
N LYS A 82 7.27 -5.66 -4.62
CA LYS A 82 8.44 -4.83 -4.44
C LYS A 82 8.95 -4.51 -5.84
N TYR A 83 8.46 -3.42 -6.40
CA TYR A 83 8.89 -2.95 -7.69
C TYR A 83 10.33 -2.46 -7.57
N THR A 84 11.16 -2.86 -8.53
CA THR A 84 12.53 -2.33 -8.56
C THR A 84 12.48 -0.83 -8.85
N ALA A 85 13.52 -0.09 -8.42
CA ALA A 85 13.63 1.34 -8.73
C ALA A 85 13.49 1.61 -10.24
N VAL A 86 14.01 0.70 -11.07
CA VAL A 86 13.90 0.72 -12.54
C VAL A 86 12.44 0.63 -12.99
N GLU A 87 11.68 -0.30 -12.44
CA GLU A 87 10.27 -0.45 -12.78
C GLU A 87 9.41 0.74 -12.31
N GLY A 88 9.75 1.35 -11.18
CA GLY A 88 9.11 2.55 -10.68
C GLY A 88 9.40 3.77 -11.55
N LYS A 89 10.65 3.92 -12.00
CA LYS A 89 11.06 4.96 -12.95
C LYS A 89 10.28 4.81 -14.26
N ARG A 90 10.27 3.60 -14.85
CA ARG A 90 9.51 3.31 -16.08
C ARG A 90 8.04 3.74 -15.98
N MET A 91 7.34 3.43 -14.90
CA MET A 91 5.94 3.82 -14.75
C MET A 91 5.79 5.34 -14.64
N ARG A 92 6.73 6.02 -13.97
CA ARG A 92 6.74 7.47 -13.88
C ARG A 92 6.88 8.10 -15.26
N ASP A 93 7.85 7.62 -16.05
CA ASP A 93 8.12 8.12 -17.40
C ASP A 93 6.89 7.94 -18.31
N VAL A 94 6.22 6.78 -18.23
CA VAL A 94 4.95 6.51 -18.93
C VAL A 94 3.85 7.50 -18.54
N LEU A 95 3.65 7.73 -17.22
CA LEU A 95 2.60 8.63 -16.74
C LEU A 95 2.90 10.09 -17.12
N GLU A 96 4.15 10.52 -17.00
CA GLU A 96 4.58 11.87 -17.35
C GLU A 96 4.36 12.15 -18.85
N PHE A 97 4.81 11.24 -19.71
CA PHE A 97 4.58 11.35 -21.15
C PHE A 97 3.08 11.39 -21.49
N THR A 98 2.28 10.54 -20.83
CA THR A 98 0.83 10.51 -21.02
C THR A 98 0.21 11.85 -20.63
N MET A 99 0.55 12.40 -19.47
CA MET A 99 0.00 13.67 -18.97
C MET A 99 0.43 14.87 -19.81
N GLN A 100 1.58 14.82 -20.48
CA GLN A 100 2.03 15.89 -21.37
C GLN A 100 1.38 15.82 -22.76
N ASN A 101 0.93 14.63 -23.19
CA ASN A 101 0.47 14.39 -24.56
C ASN A 101 -0.96 13.84 -24.66
N TYR A 102 -1.73 13.79 -23.56
CA TYR A 102 -3.07 13.19 -23.57
C TYR A 102 -4.06 13.87 -24.53
N THR A 103 -3.83 15.14 -24.88
CA THR A 103 -4.63 15.88 -25.87
C THR A 103 -4.31 15.50 -27.31
N LYS A 104 -3.17 14.84 -27.55
CA LYS A 104 -2.77 14.30 -28.86
C LYS A 104 -3.15 12.83 -28.94
N ASP A 105 -3.11 12.28 -30.16
CA ASP A 105 -3.26 10.85 -30.35
C ASP A 105 -1.94 10.14 -30.02
N ILE A 106 -1.98 9.37 -28.93
CA ILE A 106 -0.86 8.53 -28.49
C ILE A 106 -1.08 7.11 -29.00
N SER A 107 -0.15 6.60 -29.80
CA SER A 107 -0.20 5.22 -30.28
C SER A 107 0.43 4.24 -29.28
N LEU A 108 0.20 2.93 -29.52
CA LEU A 108 0.89 1.89 -28.75
C LEU A 108 2.40 1.85 -29.02
N ASP A 109 2.85 2.28 -30.20
CA ASP A 109 4.28 2.39 -30.52
C ASP A 109 4.94 3.39 -29.58
N ASP A 110 4.41 4.63 -29.56
CA ASP A 110 4.97 5.75 -28.81
C ASP A 110 5.13 5.43 -27.32
N ILE A 111 4.07 4.91 -26.70
CA ILE A 111 4.09 4.63 -25.27
C ILE A 111 4.93 3.39 -24.91
N SER A 112 5.05 2.45 -25.85
CA SER A 112 5.89 1.27 -25.66
C SER A 112 7.37 1.61 -25.71
N GLU A 113 7.76 2.59 -26.54
CA GLU A 113 9.11 3.12 -26.61
C GLU A 113 9.50 3.86 -25.32
N VAL A 114 8.61 4.73 -24.80
CA VAL A 114 8.79 5.39 -23.49
C VAL A 114 8.96 4.37 -22.36
N ALA A 115 8.21 3.27 -22.41
CA ALA A 115 8.32 2.20 -21.44
C ALA A 115 9.56 1.30 -21.65
N VAL A 116 10.27 1.43 -22.78
CA VAL A 116 11.33 0.51 -23.23
C VAL A 116 10.83 -0.95 -23.20
N LEU A 117 9.66 -1.17 -23.79
CA LEU A 117 8.97 -2.46 -23.88
C LEU A 117 8.40 -2.66 -25.29
N THR A 118 8.21 -3.90 -25.70
CA THR A 118 7.38 -4.17 -26.89
C THR A 118 5.92 -3.86 -26.59
N LYS A 119 5.10 -3.53 -27.59
CA LYS A 119 3.64 -3.25 -27.45
C LYS A 119 2.90 -4.25 -26.56
N ASN A 120 3.12 -5.54 -26.83
CA ASN A 120 2.47 -6.63 -26.09
C ASN A 120 2.93 -6.67 -24.62
N ALA A 121 4.22 -6.40 -24.37
CA ALA A 121 4.75 -6.33 -23.02
C ALA A 121 4.24 -5.08 -22.30
N PHE A 122 4.11 -3.94 -22.98
CA PHE A 122 3.54 -2.72 -22.43
C PHE A 122 2.08 -2.92 -22.00
N CYS A 123 1.21 -3.46 -22.87
CA CYS A 123 -0.19 -3.70 -22.52
C CYS A 123 -0.34 -4.56 -21.27
N LYS A 124 0.43 -5.65 -21.18
CA LYS A 124 0.47 -6.51 -19.99
C LYS A 124 1.02 -5.78 -18.77
N TYR A 125 2.11 -5.03 -18.94
CA TYR A 125 2.76 -4.26 -17.88
C TYR A 125 1.82 -3.19 -17.30
N PHE A 126 1.23 -2.35 -18.15
CA PHE A 126 0.34 -1.28 -17.75
C PHE A 126 -0.89 -1.84 -17.03
N LYS A 127 -1.56 -2.84 -17.61
CA LYS A 127 -2.71 -3.51 -16.97
C LYS A 127 -2.35 -4.13 -15.63
N LYS A 128 -1.18 -4.75 -15.50
CA LYS A 128 -0.69 -5.32 -14.22
C LYS A 128 -0.45 -4.26 -13.15
N ARG A 129 -0.14 -3.03 -13.56
CA ARG A 129 0.24 -1.93 -12.66
C ARG A 129 -0.94 -1.07 -12.24
N THR A 130 -1.85 -0.81 -13.17
CA THR A 130 -2.97 0.12 -12.98
C THR A 130 -4.32 -0.59 -12.87
N ASN A 131 -4.36 -1.90 -13.14
CA ASN A 131 -5.60 -2.67 -13.33
C ASN A 131 -6.53 -2.07 -14.41
N LYS A 132 -6.00 -1.25 -15.32
CA LYS A 132 -6.74 -0.59 -16.40
C LYS A 132 -6.10 -0.85 -17.77
N ASN A 133 -6.91 -0.80 -18.82
CA ASN A 133 -6.39 -0.72 -20.19
C ASN A 133 -5.82 0.69 -20.41
N TYR A 134 -4.68 0.80 -21.10
CA TYR A 134 -4.03 2.08 -21.36
C TYR A 134 -4.93 3.06 -22.12
N PHE A 135 -5.60 2.64 -23.19
CA PHE A 135 -6.47 3.53 -23.95
C PHE A 135 -7.71 3.95 -23.18
N ARG A 136 -8.24 3.08 -22.32
CA ARG A 136 -9.32 3.46 -21.40
C ARG A 136 -8.84 4.54 -20.43
N PHE A 137 -7.63 4.38 -19.88
CA PHE A 137 -7.01 5.39 -19.03
C PHE A 137 -6.77 6.71 -19.79
N LEU A 138 -6.28 6.65 -21.02
CA LEU A 138 -6.05 7.82 -21.87
C LEU A 138 -7.37 8.58 -22.14
N ASN A 139 -8.44 7.86 -22.45
CA ASN A 139 -9.75 8.45 -22.70
C ASN A 139 -10.39 9.05 -21.43
N GLU A 140 -10.06 8.54 -20.24
CA GLU A 140 -10.51 9.14 -18.97
C GLU A 140 -9.79 10.47 -18.67
N LEU A 141 -8.67 10.77 -19.34
CA LEU A 141 -7.93 12.01 -19.18
C LEU A 141 -8.33 13.10 -20.20
N LYS A 142 -8.86 12.70 -21.36
CA LYS A 142 -9.40 13.62 -22.38
C LYS A 142 -10.73 14.21 -21.93
#